data_AF-A0A7K8G816-F1
#
_entry.id   AF-A0A7K8G816-F1
#
_cell.length_a   1.000
_cell.length_b   1.000
_cell.length_c   1.000
_cell.angle_alpha   90.00
_cell.angle_beta   90.00
_cell.angle_gamma   90.00
#
_symmetry.space_group_name_H-M   'P 1'
#
loop_
_entity.id
_entity.type
_entity.pdbx_description
1 polymer ?
#
loop_
_entity_poly.entity_id
_entity_poly.type
_entity_poly.pdbx_seq_one_letter_code
_entity_poly.pdbx_strand_id
1 'polypeptide(L)'
;HPSFSLPPTWLFPVPIPAFPCPYPGFPCPYPGFSLSLSRLFPVHIPAFPAAKPRLDNEGCPRQQNWTEGQKENLTCQAEGRPKPEVKCFKDGHFFKAGIAYDVNLTSAGTYLCQATNAVGTAERNVTIWVQ
;
A
#
# COMPACT_ATOMS: atom_id res chain seq x y z
N HIS A 1 -9.61 -46.06 -58.03
CA HIS A 1 -9.43 -44.70 -58.58
C HIS A 1 -10.04 -43.69 -57.60
N PRO A 2 -9.31 -42.69 -57.06
CA PRO A 2 -7.87 -42.58 -56.92
C PRO A 2 -7.42 -42.64 -55.43
N SER A 3 -6.38 -43.42 -55.19
CA SER A 3 -5.54 -43.29 -54.01
C SER A 3 -4.63 -42.10 -54.24
N PHE A 4 -4.69 -41.08 -53.39
CA PHE A 4 -3.73 -39.97 -53.41
C PHE A 4 -2.61 -40.28 -52.42
N SER A 5 -1.53 -40.82 -52.98
CA SER A 5 -0.22 -40.93 -52.36
C SER A 5 0.33 -39.53 -52.07
N LEU A 6 0.46 -39.16 -50.80
CA LEU A 6 1.21 -37.97 -50.40
C LEU A 6 2.71 -38.27 -50.57
N PRO A 7 3.47 -37.43 -51.31
CA PRO A 7 4.91 -37.58 -51.40
C PRO A 7 5.60 -37.23 -50.07
N PRO A 8 6.77 -37.83 -49.78
CA PRO A 8 7.46 -37.67 -48.52
C PRO A 8 8.11 -36.29 -48.42
N THR A 9 8.11 -35.75 -47.20
CA THR A 9 9.10 -34.84 -46.63
C THR A 9 10.16 -34.28 -47.58
N TRP A 10 9.98 -33.02 -47.96
CA TRP A 10 11.10 -32.14 -48.26
C TRP A 10 11.15 -31.05 -47.20
N LEU A 11 11.81 -31.40 -46.09
CA LEU A 11 12.39 -30.45 -45.13
C LEU A 11 13.51 -29.70 -45.84
N PHE A 12 13.16 -28.71 -46.66
CA PHE A 12 14.13 -27.68 -47.03
C PHE A 12 14.08 -26.59 -45.95
N PRO A 13 15.20 -26.28 -45.28
CA PRO A 13 15.25 -25.13 -44.40
C PRO A 13 15.09 -23.90 -45.29
N VAL A 14 13.93 -23.24 -45.22
CA VAL A 14 13.78 -21.90 -45.78
C VAL A 14 14.77 -21.03 -45.01
N PRO A 15 15.79 -20.43 -45.65
CA PRO A 15 16.69 -19.54 -44.94
C PRO A 15 15.88 -18.32 -44.50
N ILE A 16 15.67 -18.19 -43.19
CA ILE A 16 15.07 -16.99 -42.60
C ILE A 16 16.04 -15.85 -42.93
N PRO A 17 15.59 -14.77 -43.61
CA PRO A 17 16.45 -13.63 -43.86
C PRO A 17 16.85 -13.03 -42.51
N ALA A 18 18.15 -13.06 -42.21
CA ALA A 18 18.69 -12.40 -41.04
C ALA A 18 18.47 -10.89 -41.19
N PHE A 19 17.52 -10.35 -40.43
CA PHE A 19 17.32 -8.90 -40.35
C PHE A 19 18.57 -8.28 -39.70
N PRO A 20 19.20 -7.28 -40.33
CA PRO A 20 20.36 -6.61 -39.73
C PRO A 20 19.92 -5.84 -38.47
N CYS A 21 20.73 -5.95 -37.42
CA CYS A 21 20.50 -5.26 -36.16
C CYS A 21 20.51 -3.73 -36.37
N PRO A 22 19.56 -2.97 -35.80
CA PRO A 22 19.43 -1.54 -36.07
C PRO A 22 20.54 -0.67 -35.46
N TYR A 23 21.42 -1.22 -34.61
CA TYR A 23 22.47 -0.45 -33.92
C TYR A 23 23.79 -1.23 -33.77
N PRO A 24 24.93 -0.66 -34.18
CA PRO A 24 26.24 -1.22 -33.86
C PRO A 24 26.60 -0.94 -32.39
N GLY A 25 26.89 -1.99 -31.62
CA GLY A 25 27.45 -1.85 -30.25
C GLY A 25 26.76 -2.66 -29.14
N PHE A 26 25.67 -3.37 -29.43
CA PHE A 26 25.03 -4.27 -28.45
C PHE A 26 25.19 -5.73 -28.87
N PRO A 27 25.63 -6.64 -27.96
CA PRO A 27 25.69 -8.06 -28.25
C PRO A 27 24.27 -8.64 -28.38
N CYS A 28 24.00 -9.35 -29.48
CA CYS A 28 22.75 -10.10 -29.67
C CYS A 28 22.64 -11.25 -28.65
N PRO A 29 21.46 -11.51 -28.08
CA PRO A 29 21.27 -12.66 -27.20
C PRO A 29 21.39 -13.96 -28.01
N TYR A 30 22.26 -14.86 -27.55
CA TYR A 30 22.53 -16.19 -28.12
C TYR A 30 21.25 -17.02 -28.36
N PRO A 31 21.23 -17.91 -29.39
CA PRO A 31 20.20 -18.94 -29.49
C PRO A 31 20.57 -20.08 -28.53
N GLY A 32 19.78 -20.27 -27.48
CA GLY A 32 20.03 -21.38 -26.54
C GLY A 32 19.33 -21.35 -25.19
N PHE A 33 18.62 -20.27 -24.84
CA PHE A 33 17.78 -20.31 -23.64
C PHE A 33 16.43 -20.96 -23.97
N SER A 34 16.34 -22.27 -23.68
CA SER A 34 15.04 -22.89 -23.43
C SER A 34 14.39 -22.11 -22.28
N LEU A 35 13.37 -21.30 -22.61
CA LEU A 35 12.51 -20.66 -21.62
C LEU A 35 11.70 -21.78 -20.95
N SER A 36 12.33 -22.45 -19.99
CA SER A 36 11.62 -23.28 -19.03
C SER A 36 10.61 -22.39 -18.33
N LEU A 37 9.33 -22.59 -18.64
CA LEU A 37 8.17 -21.88 -18.07
C LEU A 37 7.97 -22.18 -16.57
N SER A 38 8.99 -22.70 -15.88
CA SER A 38 8.89 -23.35 -14.58
C SER A 38 9.44 -22.52 -13.41
N ARG A 39 9.78 -21.24 -13.62
CA ARG A 39 10.12 -20.35 -12.50
C ARG A 39 9.36 -19.04 -12.61
N LEU A 40 8.12 -19.07 -12.14
CA LEU A 40 7.56 -17.95 -11.38
C LEU A 40 8.47 -17.76 -10.16
N PHE A 41 9.60 -17.07 -10.32
CA PHE A 41 10.24 -16.49 -9.15
C PHE A 41 9.21 -15.55 -8.54
N PRO A 42 8.81 -15.72 -7.27
CA PRO A 42 7.94 -14.73 -6.65
C PRO A 42 8.70 -13.41 -6.74
N VAL A 43 8.11 -12.43 -7.43
CA VAL A 43 8.61 -11.06 -7.44
C VAL A 43 8.61 -10.62 -5.99
N HIS A 44 9.75 -10.72 -5.33
CA HIS A 44 9.92 -10.25 -3.97
C HIS A 44 10.03 -8.74 -4.07
N ILE A 45 8.90 -8.06 -4.01
CA ILE A 45 8.86 -6.61 -3.85
C ILE A 45 9.64 -6.33 -2.56
N PRO A 46 10.76 -5.58 -2.60
CA PRO A 46 11.49 -5.26 -1.39
C PRO A 46 10.55 -4.47 -0.49
N ALA A 47 10.08 -5.11 0.58
CA ALA A 47 9.20 -4.47 1.53
C ALA A 47 9.97 -3.31 2.17
N PHE A 48 9.41 -2.11 2.11
CA PHE A 48 9.94 -0.97 2.86
C PHE A 48 10.08 -1.36 4.34
N PRO A 49 11.12 -0.87 5.04
CA PRO A 49 11.32 -1.20 6.44
C PRO A 49 10.08 -0.78 7.23
N ALA A 50 9.49 -1.77 7.90
CA ALA A 50 8.30 -1.57 8.71
C ALA A 50 8.66 -0.78 9.97
N ALA A 51 7.82 0.18 10.34
CA ALA A 51 8.01 1.06 11.48
C ALA A 51 6.81 0.97 12.41
N LYS A 52 7.10 0.85 13.71
CA LYS A 52 6.08 0.89 14.77
C LYS A 52 5.32 2.22 14.74
N PRO A 53 4.03 2.23 15.07
CA PRO A 53 3.25 3.45 15.12
C PRO A 53 3.80 4.41 16.18
N ARG A 54 3.72 5.71 15.89
CA ARG A 54 4.05 6.81 16.80
C ARG A 54 2.99 7.90 16.67
N LEU A 55 2.59 8.44 17.80
CA LEU A 55 1.65 9.55 17.90
C LEU A 55 2.44 10.73 18.42
N ASP A 56 2.90 11.60 17.53
CA ASP A 56 3.69 12.79 17.87
C ASP A 56 2.79 14.00 18.09
N ASN A 57 3.33 15.09 18.66
CA ASN A 57 2.51 16.26 18.97
C ASN A 57 2.04 17.03 17.73
N GLU A 58 2.80 16.97 16.63
CA GLU A 58 2.42 17.60 15.37
C GLU A 58 1.30 16.85 14.67
N GLY A 59 1.37 15.50 14.66
CA GLY A 59 0.31 14.67 14.08
C GLY A 59 -0.92 14.55 14.98
N CYS A 60 -0.72 14.50 16.30
CA CYS A 60 -1.78 14.31 17.28
C CYS A 60 -1.53 15.18 18.52
N PRO A 61 -1.96 16.46 18.49
CA PRO A 61 -1.78 17.37 19.62
C PRO A 61 -2.57 16.86 20.82
N ARG A 62 -1.97 16.94 22.01
CA ARG A 62 -2.61 16.47 23.26
C ARG A 62 -3.79 17.34 23.68
N GLN A 63 -3.93 18.53 23.13
CA GLN A 63 -4.97 19.48 23.48
C GLN A 63 -5.59 20.03 22.20
N GLN A 64 -6.91 19.98 22.12
CA GLN A 64 -7.71 20.54 21.03
C GLN A 64 -8.84 21.37 21.62
N ASN A 65 -9.18 22.47 20.94
CA ASN A 65 -10.30 23.33 21.31
C ASN A 65 -11.36 23.19 20.22
N TRP A 66 -12.57 22.87 20.63
CA TRP A 66 -13.75 22.73 19.77
C TRP A 66 -14.79 23.76 20.18
N THR A 67 -15.62 24.18 19.22
CA THR A 67 -16.70 25.14 19.48
C THR A 67 -18.05 24.41 19.55
N GLU A 68 -18.82 24.67 20.60
CA GLU A 68 -20.16 24.10 20.76
C GLU A 68 -21.08 24.46 19.57
N GLY A 69 -21.89 23.51 19.12
CA GLY A 69 -22.86 23.69 18.04
C GLY A 69 -22.25 23.67 16.64
N GLN A 70 -20.94 23.47 16.51
CA GLN A 70 -20.26 23.24 15.24
C GLN A 70 -19.89 21.78 15.03
N LYS A 71 -19.48 21.47 13.80
CA LYS A 71 -18.94 20.14 13.44
C LYS A 71 -17.43 20.20 13.41
N GLU A 72 -16.80 19.67 14.45
CA GLU A 72 -15.35 19.63 14.57
C GLU A 72 -14.81 18.23 14.34
N ASN A 73 -13.59 18.13 13.85
CA ASN A 73 -12.94 16.85 13.62
C ASN A 73 -11.81 16.58 14.62
N LEU A 74 -11.68 15.30 14.99
CA LEU A 74 -10.57 14.87 15.83
C LEU A 74 -9.32 14.75 14.97
N THR A 75 -8.42 15.72 15.10
CA THR A 75 -7.20 15.77 14.30
C THR A 75 -6.11 14.96 14.99
N CYS A 76 -6.00 13.68 14.64
CA CYS A 76 -4.98 12.80 15.19
C CYS A 76 -4.43 11.89 14.10
N GLN A 77 -3.18 12.12 13.72
CA GLN A 77 -2.44 11.37 12.73
C GLN A 77 -1.24 10.71 13.40
N ALA A 78 -1.06 9.42 13.09
CA ALA A 78 0.07 8.64 13.56
C ALA A 78 1.04 8.37 12.41
N GLU A 79 2.33 8.33 12.75
CA GLU A 79 3.41 7.95 11.86
C GLU A 79 3.69 6.46 12.00
N GLY A 80 3.96 5.77 10.90
CA GLY A 80 4.23 4.33 10.91
C GLY A 80 4.21 3.74 9.51
N ARG A 81 4.84 2.59 9.34
CA ARG A 81 4.87 1.85 8.07
C ARG A 81 4.61 0.37 8.32
N PRO A 82 3.56 -0.24 7.77
CA PRO A 82 2.45 0.35 7.00
C PRO A 82 1.70 1.48 7.71
N LYS A 83 0.89 2.26 6.98
CA LYS A 83 0.16 3.41 7.55
C LYS A 83 -0.73 2.94 8.71
N PRO A 84 -0.55 3.45 9.94
CA PRO A 84 -1.32 3.01 11.09
C PRO A 84 -2.77 3.49 11.01
N GLU A 85 -3.68 2.68 11.52
CA GLU A 85 -5.08 3.05 11.74
C GLU A 85 -5.22 3.70 13.12
N VAL A 86 -5.77 4.92 13.17
CA VAL A 86 -5.97 5.66 14.43
C VAL A 86 -7.42 5.52 14.87
N LYS A 87 -7.60 5.06 16.11
CA LYS A 87 -8.89 4.83 16.77
C LYS A 87 -8.91 5.56 18.09
N CYS A 88 -9.83 6.49 18.28
CA CYS A 88 -9.93 7.24 19.53
C CYS A 88 -11.17 6.83 20.29
N PHE A 89 -11.07 6.80 21.62
CA PHE A 89 -12.15 6.38 22.49
C PHE A 89 -12.36 7.40 23.60
N LYS A 90 -13.62 7.76 23.85
CA LYS A 90 -14.03 8.54 25.02
C LYS A 90 -15.20 7.83 25.67
N ASP A 91 -15.07 7.53 26.97
CA ASP A 91 -16.12 6.89 27.77
C ASP A 91 -16.67 5.59 27.13
N GLY A 92 -15.81 4.86 26.40
CA GLY A 92 -16.17 3.63 25.67
C GLY A 92 -16.79 3.86 24.27
N HIS A 93 -17.03 5.11 23.86
CA HIS A 93 -17.52 5.44 22.53
C HIS A 93 -16.36 5.63 21.53
N PHE A 94 -16.51 5.08 20.33
CA PHE A 94 -15.49 5.11 19.28
C PHE A 94 -15.61 6.38 18.41
N PHE A 95 -14.49 7.08 18.25
CA PHE A 95 -14.31 8.25 17.40
C PHE A 95 -13.19 7.99 16.40
N LYS A 96 -13.48 8.23 15.13
CA LYS A 96 -12.52 8.09 14.04
C LYS A 96 -11.86 9.44 13.74
N ALA A 97 -10.53 9.46 13.70
CA ALA A 97 -9.79 10.66 13.37
C ALA A 97 -10.10 11.12 11.93
N GLY A 98 -10.23 12.44 11.74
CA GLY A 98 -10.53 13.07 10.45
C GLY A 98 -12.02 13.08 10.03
N ILE A 99 -12.93 12.57 10.87
CA ILE A 99 -14.38 12.72 10.69
C ILE A 99 -14.86 13.89 11.56
N ALA A 100 -15.77 14.70 11.01
CA ALA A 100 -16.40 15.79 11.75
C ALA A 100 -17.61 15.27 12.56
N TYR A 101 -17.68 15.66 13.82
CA TYR A 101 -18.71 15.29 14.78
C TYR A 101 -19.41 16.54 15.30
N ASP A 102 -20.72 16.43 15.58
CA ASP A 102 -21.47 17.49 16.24
C ASP A 102 -20.94 17.71 17.66
N VAL A 103 -20.45 18.91 17.93
CA VAL A 103 -19.84 19.28 19.21
C VAL A 103 -20.90 19.78 20.17
N ASN A 104 -20.96 19.15 21.34
CA ASN A 104 -21.76 19.60 22.48
C ASN A 104 -20.85 19.76 23.70
N LEU A 105 -21.34 20.36 24.79
CA LEU A 105 -20.60 20.44 26.06
C LEU A 105 -20.15 19.07 26.59
N THR A 106 -20.87 17.99 26.28
CA THR A 106 -20.51 16.61 26.69
C THR A 106 -19.37 16.00 25.87
N SER A 107 -19.01 16.63 24.74
CA SER A 107 -17.86 16.24 23.93
C SER A 107 -16.54 16.63 24.60
N ALA A 108 -16.54 17.58 25.55
CA ALA A 108 -15.35 17.90 26.33
C ALA A 108 -14.89 16.69 27.16
N GLY A 109 -13.59 16.47 27.24
CA GLY A 109 -13.02 15.37 28.03
C GLY A 109 -11.71 14.84 27.49
N THR A 110 -11.27 13.70 28.03
CA THR A 110 -10.02 13.05 27.62
C THR A 110 -10.33 11.83 26.75
N TYR A 111 -9.78 11.85 25.53
CA TYR A 111 -9.88 10.81 24.52
C TYR A 111 -8.60 9.98 24.52
N LEU A 112 -8.73 8.65 24.55
CA LEU A 112 -7.62 7.73 24.37
C LEU A 112 -7.52 7.37 22.88
N CYS A 113 -6.52 7.91 22.21
CA CYS A 113 -6.22 7.61 20.82
C CYS A 113 -5.20 6.49 20.71
N GLN A 114 -5.57 5.43 20.01
CA GLN A 114 -4.77 4.23 19.75
C GLN A 114 -4.46 4.12 18.26
N ALA A 115 -3.19 4.09 17.92
CA ALA A 115 -2.68 3.89 16.57
C ALA A 115 -2.15 2.48 16.42
N THR A 116 -2.76 1.68 15.55
CA THR A 116 -2.44 0.27 15.37
C THR A 116 -1.95 0.00 13.96
N ASN A 117 -0.89 -0.78 13.86
CA ASN A 117 -0.31 -1.25 12.61
C ASN A 117 0.16 -2.71 12.77
N ALA A 118 0.49 -3.38 11.67
CA ALA A 118 1.00 -4.76 11.66
C ALA A 118 2.25 -4.97 12.53
N VAL A 119 3.01 -3.91 12.82
CA VAL A 119 4.22 -3.94 13.64
C VAL A 119 3.93 -3.81 15.14
N GLY A 120 2.82 -3.16 15.51
CA GLY A 120 2.49 -2.90 16.91
C GLY A 120 1.46 -1.76 17.07
N THR A 121 1.35 -1.29 18.31
CA THR A 121 0.32 -0.33 18.73
C THR A 121 0.93 0.78 19.58
N ALA A 122 0.46 2.01 19.41
CA ALA A 122 0.83 3.17 20.20
C ALA A 122 -0.43 3.88 20.72
N GLU A 123 -0.35 4.48 21.91
CA GLU A 123 -1.49 5.13 22.56
C GLU A 123 -1.11 6.54 23.01
N ARG A 124 -2.08 7.45 22.98
CA ARG A 124 -1.93 8.85 23.41
C ARG A 124 -3.24 9.40 23.94
N ASN A 125 -3.19 10.05 25.10
CA ASN A 125 -4.31 10.78 25.65
C ASN A 125 -4.39 12.18 25.03
N VAL A 126 -5.57 12.55 24.57
CA VAL A 126 -5.90 13.85 23.95
C VAL A 126 -7.04 14.47 24.73
N THR A 127 -6.82 15.64 25.30
CA THR A 127 -7.85 16.41 26.00
C THR A 127 -8.52 17.38 25.03
N ILE A 128 -9.84 17.35 24.98
CA ILE A 128 -10.65 18.25 24.18
C ILE A 128 -11.37 19.22 25.11
N TRP A 129 -11.21 20.51 24.82
CA TRP A 129 -11.92 21.60 25.46
C TRP A 129 -13.01 22.10 24.54
N VAL A 130 -14.20 22.34 25.09
CA VAL A 130 -15.32 22.93 24.34
C VAL A 130 -15.53 24.36 24.83
N GLN A 131 -15.68 25.28 23.89
CA GLN A 131 -15.92 26.71 24.12
C GLN A 131 -17.29 27.14 23.61
#